data_AF-A0A7V4W919-F1
#
_entry.id   AF-A0A7V4W919-F1
#
_cell.length_a   1.000
_cell.length_b   1.000
_cell.length_c   1.000
_cell.angle_alpha   90.00
_cell.angle_beta   90.00
_cell.angle_gamma   90.00
#
_symmetry.space_group_name_H-M   'P 1'
#
loop_
_entity.id
_entity.type
_entity.pdbx_description
1 polymer ?
#
loop_
_entity_poly.entity_id
_entity_poly.type
_entity_poly.pdbx_seq_one_letter_code
_entity_poly.pdbx_strand_id
1 'polypeptide(L)'
;MLEKTSEHIESLMVCEEAIRRQFEFSELEMLTEHTGDADPLREKEHEVVPGMINKYGNRVLCLLTAECAAYCRFCTRRRLVSDMENARIDKTHVDRWVSYLREHTEIREVIISGGDPFAADNDLFEYALGEISALDSIKVMRIGTRAPVSDPSLVTQRKLDVI
;
A
#
# COMPACT_ATOMS: atom_id res chain seq x y z
N MET A 1 4.35 -19.64 -6.06
CA MET A 1 4.56 -18.59 -5.03
C MET A 1 4.81 -17.31 -5.77
N LEU A 2 4.13 -16.21 -5.43
CA LEU A 2 4.21 -15.01 -6.26
C LEU A 2 5.58 -14.35 -6.07
N GLU A 3 6.26 -14.15 -7.17
CA GLU A 3 7.53 -13.42 -7.29
C GLU A 3 7.31 -12.31 -8.31
N LYS A 4 7.75 -11.11 -7.95
CA LYS A 4 7.74 -9.95 -8.84
C LYS A 4 8.93 -9.09 -8.47
N THR A 5 9.74 -8.76 -9.46
CA THR A 5 10.87 -7.84 -9.36
C THR A 5 10.75 -6.81 -10.48
N SER A 6 11.29 -5.62 -10.24
CA SER A 6 11.50 -4.62 -11.29
C SER A 6 12.88 -4.84 -11.89
N GLU A 7 13.10 -4.36 -13.12
CA GLU A 7 14.42 -4.37 -13.75
C GLU A 7 15.48 -3.66 -12.88
N HIS A 8 15.07 -2.60 -12.18
CA HIS A 8 15.95 -1.89 -11.26
C HIS A 8 16.40 -2.80 -10.11
N ILE A 9 15.49 -3.51 -9.45
CA ILE A 9 15.84 -4.45 -8.38
C ILE A 9 16.71 -5.59 -8.92
N GLU A 10 16.37 -6.15 -10.08
CA GLU A 10 17.16 -7.20 -10.73
C GLU A 10 18.61 -6.78 -10.95
N SER A 11 18.83 -5.54 -11.43
CA SER A 11 20.18 -5.00 -11.61
C SER A 11 20.98 -4.92 -10.30
N LEU A 12 20.32 -4.67 -9.17
CA LEU A 12 20.96 -4.57 -7.86
C LEU A 12 21.23 -5.95 -7.23
N MET A 13 20.34 -6.92 -7.44
CA MET A 13 20.49 -8.29 -6.91
C MET A 13 21.72 -9.03 -7.45
N VAL A 14 22.16 -8.67 -8.67
CA VAL A 14 23.40 -9.19 -9.27
C VAL A 14 24.61 -8.87 -8.41
N CYS A 15 24.63 -7.68 -7.80
CA CYS A 15 25.80 -7.16 -7.10
C CYS A 15 25.76 -7.37 -5.58
N GLU A 16 24.57 -7.54 -4.98
CA GLU A 16 24.42 -7.53 -3.52
C GLU A 16 23.48 -8.62 -2.99
N GLU A 17 24.01 -9.50 -2.15
CA GLU A 17 23.24 -10.61 -1.55
C GLU A 17 22.16 -10.10 -0.59
N ALA A 18 22.43 -9.03 0.17
CA ALA A 18 21.45 -8.47 1.09
C ALA A 18 20.19 -7.95 0.37
N ILE A 19 20.31 -7.52 -0.88
CA ILE A 19 19.16 -7.12 -1.71
C ILE A 19 18.43 -8.37 -2.20
N ARG A 20 19.17 -9.36 -2.70
CA ARG A 20 18.62 -10.63 -3.19
C ARG A 20 17.71 -11.31 -2.16
N ARG A 21 18.16 -11.41 -0.91
CA ARG A 21 17.40 -11.98 0.22
C ARG A 21 16.05 -11.29 0.48
N GLN A 22 15.86 -10.07 -0.01
CA GLN A 22 14.61 -9.33 0.16
C GLN A 22 13.55 -9.65 -0.89
N PHE A 23 13.93 -10.25 -2.03
CA PHE A 23 13.02 -10.42 -3.18
C PHE A 23 13.00 -11.85 -3.76
N GLU A 24 14.09 -12.61 -3.64
CA GLU A 24 14.13 -14.00 -4.06
C GLU A 24 13.50 -14.92 -3.01
N PHE A 25 12.69 -15.86 -3.48
CA PHE A 25 12.11 -16.89 -2.63
C PHE A 25 13.19 -17.73 -1.92
N SER A 26 12.94 -18.03 -0.64
CA SER A 26 13.66 -19.05 0.11
C SER A 26 12.73 -20.17 0.56
N GLU A 27 13.16 -21.42 0.44
CA GLU A 27 12.42 -22.58 0.98
C GLU A 27 12.12 -22.46 2.48
N LEU A 28 12.90 -21.64 3.22
CA LEU A 28 12.64 -21.32 4.61
C LEU A 28 11.28 -20.64 4.84
N GLU A 29 10.72 -19.96 3.84
CA GLU A 29 9.40 -19.35 3.95
C GLU A 29 8.26 -20.37 3.91
N MET A 30 8.54 -21.60 3.48
CA MET A 30 7.60 -22.71 3.53
C MET A 30 7.62 -23.44 4.87
N LEU A 31 8.58 -23.10 5.75
CA LEU A 31 8.62 -23.61 7.11
C LEU A 31 7.48 -22.97 7.91
N THR A 32 6.30 -23.58 7.82
CA THR A 32 5.16 -23.25 8.66
C THR A 32 5.34 -23.91 10.02
N GLU A 33 6.36 -23.51 10.78
CA GLU A 33 6.30 -23.71 12.23
C GLU A 33 5.13 -22.84 12.71
N HIS A 34 3.99 -23.46 13.05
CA HIS A 34 2.64 -22.91 13.25
C HIS A 34 2.51 -21.67 14.19
N THR A 35 3.22 -20.59 13.91
CA THR A 35 3.42 -19.42 14.79
C THR A 35 3.06 -18.11 14.10
N GLY A 36 2.82 -18.11 12.78
CA GLY A 36 2.41 -16.94 12.01
C GLY A 36 0.90 -16.82 11.86
N ASP A 37 0.39 -15.59 11.98
CA ASP A 37 -0.97 -15.20 11.57
C ASP A 37 -0.93 -14.63 10.14
N ALA A 38 -1.96 -14.89 9.34
CA ALA A 38 -2.10 -14.33 7.99
C ALA A 38 -2.33 -12.80 8.04
N ASP A 39 -2.95 -12.29 9.10
CA ASP A 39 -3.12 -10.85 9.37
C ASP A 39 -2.54 -10.48 10.75
N PRO A 40 -1.21 -10.46 10.90
CA PRO A 40 -0.56 -10.25 12.19
C PRO A 40 -0.83 -8.86 12.79
N LEU A 41 -1.35 -7.92 11.98
CA LEU A 41 -1.67 -6.56 12.39
C LEU A 41 -3.17 -6.38 12.69
N ARG A 42 -3.99 -7.42 12.44
CA ARG A 42 -5.46 -7.43 12.56
C ARG A 42 -6.12 -6.31 11.76
N GLU A 43 -5.59 -6.02 10.57
CA GLU A 43 -6.09 -4.93 9.74
C GLU A 43 -7.54 -5.15 9.33
N LYS A 44 -7.91 -6.39 8.98
CA LYS A 44 -9.27 -6.75 8.55
C LYS A 44 -10.32 -6.48 9.62
N GLU A 45 -9.97 -6.63 10.89
CA GLU A 45 -10.89 -6.36 12.01
C GLU A 45 -11.16 -4.87 12.22
N HIS A 46 -10.28 -4.02 11.70
CA HIS A 46 -10.38 -2.57 11.77
C HIS A 46 -10.74 -1.95 10.42
N GLU A 47 -11.12 -2.76 9.43
CA GLU A 47 -11.57 -2.30 8.13
C GLU A 47 -13.01 -1.76 8.25
N VAL A 48 -13.14 -0.44 8.13
CA VAL A 48 -14.42 0.27 8.34
C VAL A 48 -15.23 0.42 7.06
N VAL A 49 -14.52 0.53 5.94
CA VAL A 49 -15.02 0.43 4.57
C VAL A 49 -13.92 -0.25 3.74
N PRO A 50 -14.23 -0.91 2.61
CA PRO A 50 -13.23 -1.69 1.89
C PRO A 50 -11.98 -0.87 1.56
N GLY A 51 -10.81 -1.37 1.96
CA GLY A 51 -9.51 -0.73 1.79
C GLY A 51 -9.20 0.41 2.78
N MET A 52 -10.05 0.72 3.75
CA MET A 52 -9.77 1.73 4.79
C MET A 52 -9.76 1.09 6.18
N ILE A 53 -8.62 1.22 6.85
CA ILE A 53 -8.39 0.68 8.19
C ILE A 53 -8.38 1.84 9.20
N ASN A 54 -9.32 1.82 10.15
CA ASN A 54 -9.36 2.76 11.26
C ASN A 54 -9.08 2.04 12.59
N LYS A 55 -7.78 1.89 12.91
CA LYS A 55 -7.32 1.28 14.16
C LYS A 55 -7.11 2.31 15.29
N TYR A 56 -6.90 3.57 14.93
CA TYR A 56 -6.52 4.62 15.87
C TYR A 56 -7.42 5.85 15.67
N GLY A 57 -7.96 6.39 16.75
CA GLY A 57 -9.04 7.37 16.66
C GLY A 57 -8.75 8.66 15.87
N ASN A 58 -7.49 9.03 15.64
CA ASN A 58 -7.14 10.26 14.92
C ASN A 58 -6.58 10.05 13.51
N ARG A 59 -6.47 8.80 13.02
CA ARG A 59 -5.84 8.51 11.73
C ARG A 59 -6.33 7.22 11.08
N VAL A 60 -6.35 7.21 9.76
CA VAL A 60 -6.69 6.02 8.96
C VAL A 60 -5.57 5.62 8.01
N LEU A 61 -5.58 4.35 7.63
CA LEU A 61 -4.72 3.78 6.60
C LEU A 61 -5.60 3.38 5.41
N CYS A 62 -5.35 3.95 4.24
CA CYS A 62 -6.06 3.66 3.00
C CYS A 62 -5.17 2.81 2.07
N LEU A 63 -5.60 1.61 1.75
CA LEU A 63 -4.91 0.68 0.86
C LEU A 63 -5.31 0.97 -0.59
N LEU A 64 -4.60 1.87 -1.28
CA LEU A 64 -4.98 2.36 -2.62
C LEU A 64 -4.86 1.30 -3.72
N THR A 65 -3.96 0.34 -3.55
CA THR A 65 -3.72 -0.74 -4.50
C THR A 65 -3.16 -1.95 -3.76
N ALA A 66 -3.37 -3.14 -4.32
CA ALA A 66 -2.70 -4.36 -3.88
C ALA A 66 -1.42 -4.66 -4.68
N GLU A 67 -1.00 -3.77 -5.58
CA GLU A 67 0.19 -3.94 -6.39
C GLU A 67 1.43 -3.26 -5.80
N CYS A 68 2.59 -3.84 -6.06
CA CYS A 68 3.91 -3.24 -5.84
C CYS A 68 4.74 -3.36 -7.11
N ALA A 69 5.80 -2.55 -7.24
CA ALA A 69 6.82 -2.75 -8.27
C ALA A 69 7.61 -4.05 -8.08
N ALA A 70 7.89 -4.41 -6.83
CA ALA A 70 8.55 -5.65 -6.44
C ALA A 70 7.96 -6.20 -5.13
N TYR A 71 7.90 -7.52 -4.99
CA TYR A 71 7.34 -8.18 -3.81
C TYR A 71 8.41 -8.54 -2.79
N CYS A 72 8.33 -7.89 -1.63
CA CYS A 72 9.25 -8.13 -0.52
C CYS A 72 8.95 -9.49 0.13
N ARG A 73 9.97 -10.32 0.38
CA ARG A 73 9.79 -11.61 1.08
C ARG A 73 9.30 -11.46 2.53
N PHE A 74 9.52 -10.30 3.12
CA PHE A 74 9.09 -9.92 4.47
C PHE A 74 7.80 -9.08 4.49
N CYS A 75 7.01 -9.08 3.42
CA CYS A 75 5.80 -8.27 3.33
C CYS A 75 4.75 -8.69 4.39
N THR A 76 4.43 -7.80 5.34
CA THR A 76 3.39 -8.01 6.35
C THR A 76 1.98 -8.10 5.76
N ARG A 77 1.81 -7.71 4.48
CA ARG A 77 0.54 -7.76 3.73
C ARG A 77 0.55 -8.80 2.61
N ARG A 78 1.40 -9.82 2.70
CA ARG A 78 1.48 -10.90 1.69
C ARG A 78 0.12 -11.56 1.38
N ARG A 79 -0.82 -11.57 2.32
CA ARG A 79 -2.21 -12.06 2.13
C ARG A 79 -3.08 -11.21 1.19
N LEU A 80 -2.73 -9.93 0.97
CA LEU A 80 -3.49 -8.97 0.16
C LEU A 80 -2.76 -8.61 -1.13
N VAL A 81 -1.44 -8.43 -1.05
CA VAL A 81 -0.63 -8.04 -2.20
C VAL A 81 -0.80 -9.08 -3.31
N SER A 82 -0.97 -8.63 -4.55
CA SER A 82 -1.24 -9.41 -5.77
C SER A 82 -2.61 -10.10 -5.88
N ASP A 83 -3.48 -9.96 -4.88
CA ASP A 83 -4.88 -10.42 -4.96
C ASP A 83 -5.77 -9.32 -5.55
N MET A 84 -5.63 -9.07 -6.85
CA MET A 84 -6.39 -8.03 -7.55
C MET A 84 -7.88 -8.39 -7.73
N GLU A 85 -8.27 -9.63 -7.47
CA GLU A 85 -9.69 -10.01 -7.50
C GLU A 85 -10.39 -9.53 -6.23
N ASN A 86 -9.74 -9.67 -5.06
CA ASN A 86 -10.37 -9.36 -3.78
C ASN A 86 -9.93 -8.01 -3.16
N ALA A 87 -8.80 -7.45 -3.57
CA ALA A 87 -8.23 -6.23 -2.98
C ALA A 87 -8.14 -5.05 -3.95
N ARG A 88 -8.87 -5.09 -5.07
CA ARG A 88 -8.93 -3.97 -6.03
C ARG A 88 -9.72 -2.79 -5.46
N ILE A 89 -9.13 -1.61 -5.60
CA ILE A 89 -9.74 -0.33 -5.27
C ILE A 89 -9.97 0.48 -6.53
N ASP A 90 -11.09 1.21 -6.56
CA ASP A 90 -11.46 2.14 -7.62
C ASP A 90 -12.04 3.43 -7.02
N LYS A 91 -12.47 4.36 -7.89
CA LYS A 91 -13.02 5.66 -7.47
C LYS A 91 -14.25 5.53 -6.56
N THR A 92 -15.09 4.50 -6.74
CA THR A 92 -16.28 4.31 -5.90
C THR A 92 -15.93 3.91 -4.47
N HIS A 93 -14.79 3.24 -4.29
CA HIS A 93 -14.25 2.96 -2.96
C HIS A 93 -13.68 4.22 -2.31
N VAL A 94 -12.98 5.06 -3.10
CA VAL A 94 -12.52 6.38 -2.64
C VAL A 94 -13.70 7.26 -2.21
N ASP A 95 -14.82 7.24 -2.91
CA ASP A 95 -16.03 7.98 -2.50
C ASP A 95 -16.54 7.54 -1.12
N ARG A 96 -16.49 6.23 -0.84
CA ARG A 96 -16.85 5.68 0.48
C ARG A 96 -15.86 6.11 1.56
N TRP A 97 -14.57 6.17 1.23
CA TRP A 97 -13.53 6.68 2.12
C TRP A 97 -13.80 8.13 2.49
N VAL A 98 -14.06 8.98 1.51
CA VAL A 98 -14.37 10.40 1.70
C VAL A 98 -15.63 10.59 2.54
N SER A 99 -16.67 9.78 2.27
CA SER A 99 -17.92 9.79 3.04
C SER A 99 -17.67 9.45 4.52
N TYR A 100 -16.90 8.39 4.79
CA TYR A 100 -16.50 8.03 6.15
C TYR A 100 -15.72 9.16 6.85
N LEU A 101 -14.74 9.77 6.16
CA LEU A 101 -13.94 10.86 6.72
C LEU A 101 -14.75 12.14 6.99
N ARG A 102 -15.83 12.40 6.23
CA ARG A 102 -16.75 13.52 6.50
C ARG A 102 -17.55 13.32 7.78
N GLU A 103 -17.93 12.08 8.07
CA GLU A 103 -18.67 11.72 9.29
C GLU A 103 -17.76 11.67 10.53
N HIS A 104 -16.45 11.43 10.33
CA HIS A 104 -15.46 11.23 11.37
C HIS A 104 -14.41 12.36 11.44
N THR A 105 -14.86 13.57 11.82
CA THR A 105 -14.03 14.79 11.86
C THR A 105 -12.90 14.78 12.90
N GLU A 106 -12.90 13.83 13.83
CA GLU A 106 -11.80 13.55 14.76
C GLU A 106 -10.55 13.01 14.05
N ILE A 107 -10.70 12.42 12.86
CA ILE A 107 -9.60 11.95 12.02
C ILE A 107 -8.91 13.18 11.43
N ARG A 108 -7.62 13.32 11.72
CA ARG A 108 -6.78 14.43 11.25
C ARG A 108 -5.73 13.99 10.25
N GLU A 109 -5.49 12.69 10.15
CA GLU A 109 -4.39 12.13 9.37
C GLU A 109 -4.86 10.95 8.50
N VAL A 110 -4.43 10.96 7.24
CA VAL A 110 -4.65 9.86 6.31
C VAL A 110 -3.30 9.34 5.81
N ILE A 111 -3.11 8.02 5.87
CA ILE A 111 -1.93 7.34 5.33
C ILE A 111 -2.35 6.58 4.08
N ILE A 112 -1.89 7.01 2.90
CA ILE A 112 -2.08 6.30 1.64
C ILE A 112 -1.00 5.21 1.55
N SER A 113 -1.42 3.95 1.44
CA SER A 113 -0.57 2.76 1.41
C SER A 113 -1.24 1.67 0.55
N GLY A 114 -1.10 0.40 0.92
CA GLY A 114 -1.55 -0.76 0.15
C GLY A 114 -0.41 -1.75 -0.01
N GLY A 115 -0.19 -2.19 -1.24
CA GLY A 115 1.11 -2.64 -1.73
C GLY A 115 2.06 -1.45 -1.82
N ASP A 116 1.96 -0.68 -2.89
CA ASP A 116 2.66 0.60 -3.07
C ASP A 116 1.78 1.62 -3.82
N PRO A 117 1.40 2.76 -3.21
CA PRO A 117 0.59 3.79 -3.86
C PRO A 117 1.18 4.30 -5.18
N PHE A 118 2.50 4.27 -5.33
CA PHE A 118 3.16 4.70 -6.56
C PHE A 118 3.06 3.67 -7.69
N ALA A 119 2.64 2.44 -7.40
CA ALA A 119 2.26 1.46 -8.41
C ALA A 119 0.77 1.57 -8.84
N ALA A 120 -0.04 2.39 -8.16
CA ALA A 120 -1.42 2.61 -8.57
C ALA A 120 -1.51 3.40 -9.88
N ASP A 121 -2.61 3.20 -10.61
CA ASP A 121 -2.99 4.02 -11.76
C ASP A 121 -2.98 5.51 -11.41
N ASN A 122 -2.49 6.35 -12.34
CA ASN A 122 -2.32 7.78 -12.08
C ASN A 122 -3.66 8.48 -11.83
N ASP A 123 -4.72 8.12 -12.57
CA ASP A 123 -6.02 8.77 -12.42
C ASP A 123 -6.68 8.40 -11.09
N LEU A 124 -6.47 7.16 -10.61
CA LEU A 124 -6.92 6.74 -9.29
C LEU A 124 -6.14 7.43 -8.17
N PHE A 125 -4.81 7.53 -8.30
CA PHE A 125 -3.93 8.20 -7.34
C PHE A 125 -4.29 9.69 -7.20
N GLU A 126 -4.39 10.39 -8.33
CA GLU A 126 -4.82 11.80 -8.40
C GLU A 126 -6.17 12.01 -7.74
N TYR A 127 -7.14 11.16 -8.10
CA TYR A 127 -8.49 11.25 -7.57
C TYR A 127 -8.52 11.06 -6.05
N ALA A 128 -7.86 10.02 -5.53
CA ALA A 128 -7.84 9.74 -4.10
C ALA A 128 -7.20 10.88 -3.30
N LEU A 129 -6.04 11.38 -3.74
CA LEU A 129 -5.35 12.47 -3.04
C LEU A 129 -6.15 13.78 -3.11
N GLY A 130 -6.73 14.10 -4.28
CA GLY A 130 -7.54 15.30 -4.47
C GLY A 130 -8.79 15.32 -3.58
N GLU A 131 -9.59 14.24 -3.59
CA GLU A 131 -10.83 14.19 -2.81
C GLU A 131 -10.58 14.19 -1.30
N ILE A 132 -9.53 13.49 -0.84
CA ILE A 132 -9.20 13.43 0.59
C ILE A 132 -8.60 14.76 1.07
N SER A 133 -7.73 15.40 0.28
CA SER A 133 -7.10 16.67 0.65
C SER A 133 -8.09 17.85 0.68
N ALA A 134 -9.21 17.74 -0.04
CA ALA A 134 -10.29 18.72 0.01
C ALA A 134 -11.08 18.72 1.33
N LEU A 135 -10.86 17.75 2.22
CA LEU A 135 -11.56 17.67 3.51
C LEU A 135 -10.89 18.54 4.58
N ASP A 136 -11.63 19.52 5.10
CA ASP A 136 -11.15 20.46 6.13
C ASP A 136 -10.64 19.78 7.41
N SER A 137 -11.15 18.60 7.77
CA SER A 137 -10.72 17.86 8.97
C SER A 137 -9.30 17.31 8.84
N ILE A 138 -8.89 16.96 7.61
CA ILE A 138 -7.61 16.31 7.31
C ILE A 138 -6.49 17.36 7.28
N LYS A 139 -5.48 17.16 8.13
CA LYS A 139 -4.34 18.07 8.32
C LYS A 139 -3.03 17.51 7.83
N VAL A 140 -2.93 16.19 7.77
CA VAL A 140 -1.72 15.49 7.34
C VAL A 140 -2.13 14.35 6.41
N MET A 141 -1.52 14.31 5.23
CA MET A 141 -1.54 13.15 4.36
C MET A 141 -0.13 12.58 4.26
N ARG A 142 0.03 11.27 4.51
CA ARG A 142 1.30 10.56 4.35
C ARG A 142 1.16 9.52 3.27
N ILE A 143 2.23 9.27 2.54
CA ILE A 143 2.29 8.22 1.53
C ILE A 143 3.37 7.22 1.93
N GLY A 144 2.97 5.98 2.18
CA GLY A 144 3.88 4.87 2.43
C GLY A 144 4.24 4.18 1.12
N THR A 145 5.33 4.61 0.48
CA THR A 145 5.82 4.06 -0.79
C THR A 145 7.26 3.54 -0.65
N ARG A 146 7.57 2.48 -1.40
CA ARG A 146 8.92 1.95 -1.58
C ARG A 146 9.48 2.27 -2.97
N ALA A 147 8.70 2.90 -3.85
CA ALA A 147 9.08 3.25 -5.22
C ALA A 147 10.48 3.86 -5.36
N PRO A 148 10.95 4.82 -4.51
CA PRO A 148 12.31 5.36 -4.64
C PRO A 148 13.43 4.33 -4.56
N VAL A 149 13.16 3.15 -4.01
CA VAL A 149 14.10 2.02 -3.91
C VAL A 149 13.72 0.89 -4.86
N SER A 150 12.43 0.54 -4.95
CA SER A 150 11.99 -0.61 -5.73
C SER A 150 11.85 -0.32 -7.23
N ASP A 151 11.45 0.88 -7.60
CA ASP A 151 11.39 1.32 -9.00
C ASP A 151 11.29 2.84 -9.04
N PRO A 152 12.44 3.54 -9.10
CA PRO A 152 12.46 5.01 -9.10
C PRO A 152 11.67 5.63 -10.26
N SER A 153 11.44 4.90 -11.36
CA SER A 153 10.69 5.42 -12.51
C SER A 153 9.22 5.70 -12.21
N LEU A 154 8.66 5.06 -11.17
CA LEU A 154 7.30 5.32 -10.69
C LEU A 154 7.17 6.70 -10.01
N VAL A 155 8.28 7.31 -9.60
CA VAL A 155 8.33 8.68 -9.09
C VAL A 155 8.30 9.65 -10.27
N THR A 156 7.11 9.80 -10.85
CA THR A 156 6.89 10.67 -12.01
C THR A 156 6.55 12.09 -11.58
N GLN A 157 6.86 13.09 -12.43
CA GLN A 157 6.45 14.48 -12.19
C GLN A 157 4.94 14.59 -11.96
N ARG A 158 4.14 13.83 -12.73
CA ARG A 158 2.68 13.78 -12.59
C ARG A 158 2.23 13.41 -11.18
N LYS A 159 2.87 12.42 -10.52
CA LYS A 159 2.55 12.08 -9.13
C LYS A 159 3.06 13.12 -8.13
N LEU A 160 4.20 13.75 -8.41
CA LEU A 160 4.76 14.79 -7.55
C LEU A 160 3.94 16.07 -7.57
N ASP A 161 3.34 16.44 -8.71
CA ASP A 161 2.51 17.65 -8.85
C ASP A 161 1.20 17.58 -8.04
N VAL A 162 0.82 16.37 -7.60
CA VAL A 162 -0.40 16.09 -6.81
C VAL A 162 -0.14 16.17 -5.30
N ILE A 163 1.12 15.99 -4.89
CA ILE A 163 1.55 15.93 -3.48
C ILE A 163 1.90 17.34 -3.00
#